data_AF-A0A1D2A310-F1
#
_entry.id   AF-A0A1D2A310-F1
#
_cell.length_a   1.000
_cell.length_b   1.000
_cell.length_c   1.000
_cell.angle_alpha   90.00
_cell.angle_beta   90.00
_cell.angle_gamma   90.00
#
_symmetry.space_group_name_H-M   'P 1'
#
loop_
_entity.id
_entity.type
_entity.pdbx_description
1 polymer ?
#
loop_
_entity_poly.entity_id
_entity_poly.type
_entity_poly.pdbx_seq_one_letter_code
_entity_poly.pdbx_strand_id
1 'polypeptide(L)'
;LESAALLLPFGDALRLLGYVAGWLRGPARGGGAAELMARLVALLLRVHLGQLSVTPAARGTLTALRDLLHARLGGAKRALGFNLAALGTLGRLVAEQGLGAAGVKRSAAVAGL
;
A
#
# COMPACT_ATOMS: atom_id res chain seq x y z
N LEU A 1 -1.65 17.95 -3.98
CA LEU A 1 -1.80 16.94 -5.05
C LEU A 1 -3.03 17.21 -5.91
N GLU A 2 -4.21 17.42 -5.31
CA GLU A 2 -5.46 17.60 -6.06
C GLU A 2 -5.43 18.83 -6.99
N SER A 3 -4.98 19.99 -6.52
CA SER A 3 -4.91 21.22 -7.33
C SER A 3 -3.96 21.13 -8.52
N ALA A 4 -2.85 20.40 -8.39
CA ALA A 4 -1.86 20.21 -9.45
C ALA A 4 -2.33 19.18 -10.50
N ALA A 5 -3.08 18.16 -10.08
CA ALA A 5 -3.62 17.15 -10.98
C ALA A 5 -4.84 17.63 -11.78
N LEU A 6 -5.57 18.64 -11.27
CA LEU A 6 -6.68 19.29 -11.97
C LEU A 6 -6.22 20.22 -13.10
N LEU A 7 -4.98 20.73 -13.03
CA LEU A 7 -4.38 21.57 -14.06
C LEU A 7 -3.64 20.77 -15.14
N LEU A 8 -3.56 19.44 -15.00
CA LEU A 8 -2.73 18.62 -15.86
C LEU A 8 -3.44 18.29 -17.17
N PRO A 9 -2.84 18.59 -18.34
CA PRO A 9 -3.39 18.16 -19.62
C PRO A 9 -3.50 16.64 -19.73
N PHE A 10 -4.52 16.14 -20.43
CA PHE A 10 -4.78 14.71 -20.59
C PHE A 10 -3.58 13.91 -21.14
N GLY A 11 -2.84 14.50 -22.08
CA GLY A 11 -1.64 13.88 -22.65
C GLY A 11 -0.55 13.62 -21.60
N ASP A 12 -0.37 14.55 -20.67
CA ASP A 12 0.60 14.41 -19.58
C ASP A 12 0.10 13.44 -18.51
N ALA A 13 -1.22 13.41 -18.24
CA ALA A 13 -1.84 12.43 -17.36
C ALA A 13 -1.60 10.99 -17.85
N LEU A 14 -1.74 10.73 -19.15
CA LEU A 14 -1.46 9.41 -19.75
C LEU A 14 0.01 9.02 -19.63
N ARG A 15 0.94 9.95 -19.86
CA ARG A 15 2.38 9.72 -19.65
C ARG A 15 2.67 9.39 -18.19
N LEU A 16 2.02 10.10 -17.26
CA LEU A 16 2.17 9.90 -15.82
C LEU A 16 1.67 8.52 -15.38
N LEU A 17 0.54 8.05 -15.90
CA LEU A 17 0.05 6.69 -15.70
C LEU A 17 1.06 5.64 -16.22
N GLY A 18 1.71 5.90 -17.36
CA GLY A 18 2.77 5.06 -17.89
C GLY A 18 4.01 5.00 -16.97
N TYR A 19 4.45 6.14 -16.44
CA TYR A 19 5.56 6.19 -15.47
C TYR A 19 5.22 5.44 -14.18
N VAL A 20 4.01 5.61 -13.65
CA VAL A 20 3.54 4.88 -12.47
C VAL A 20 3.53 3.37 -12.71
N ALA A 21 3.10 2.91 -13.90
CA ALA A 21 3.15 1.50 -14.26
C ALA A 21 4.61 0.98 -14.30
N GLY A 22 5.55 1.78 -14.82
CA GLY A 22 6.98 1.46 -14.80
C GLY A 22 7.54 1.36 -13.38
N TRP A 23 7.20 2.31 -12.51
CA TRP A 23 7.62 2.31 -11.10
C TRP A 23 7.02 1.15 -10.29
N LEU A 24 5.79 0.73 -10.61
CA LEU A 24 5.16 -0.44 -10.00
C LEU A 24 5.78 -1.76 -10.46
N ARG A 25 6.40 -1.83 -11.65
CA ARG A 25 7.14 -3.02 -12.12
C ARG A 25 8.52 -3.14 -11.49
N GLY A 26 9.18 -2.02 -11.21
CA GLY A 26 10.50 -2.00 -10.57
C GLY A 26 10.49 -2.46 -9.10
N PRO A 27 11.67 -2.75 -8.52
CA PRO A 27 11.79 -3.04 -7.09
C PRO A 27 11.20 -1.87 -6.29
N ALA A 28 10.25 -2.17 -5.41
CA ALA A 28 9.52 -1.18 -4.65
C ALA A 28 10.50 -0.29 -3.86
N ARG A 29 10.58 1.01 -4.20
CA ARG A 29 11.23 2.02 -3.36
C ARG A 29 10.37 2.22 -2.10
N GLY A 30 10.53 1.33 -1.11
CA GLY A 30 9.91 1.42 0.22
C GLY A 30 8.39 1.18 0.28
N GLY A 31 7.91 0.86 1.49
CA GLY A 31 6.51 0.46 1.74
C GLY A 31 5.46 1.55 1.50
N GLY A 32 5.83 2.84 1.55
CA GLY A 32 4.91 3.96 1.35
C GLY A 32 4.67 4.36 -0.12
N ALA A 33 5.54 3.95 -1.04
CA ALA A 33 5.41 4.35 -2.44
C ALA A 33 4.18 3.73 -3.12
N ALA A 34 3.81 2.48 -2.76
CA ALA A 34 2.67 1.80 -3.37
C ALA A 34 1.33 2.50 -3.06
N GLU A 35 1.16 3.00 -1.84
CA GLU A 35 -0.04 3.74 -1.44
C GLU A 35 -0.14 5.08 -2.17
N LEU A 36 0.98 5.83 -2.23
CA LEU A 36 1.03 7.10 -2.97
C LEU A 36 0.67 6.89 -4.45
N MET A 37 1.23 5.86 -5.09
CA MET A 37 0.92 5.52 -6.48
C MET A 37 -0.55 5.14 -6.66
N ALA A 38 -1.13 4.37 -5.73
CA ALA A 38 -2.56 4.01 -5.79
C ALA A 38 -3.46 5.24 -5.66
N ARG A 39 -3.15 6.16 -4.73
CA ARG A 39 -3.90 7.42 -4.55
C ARG A 39 -3.78 8.32 -5.78
N LEU A 40 -2.59 8.41 -6.36
CA LEU A 40 -2.35 9.20 -7.57
C LEU A 40 -3.11 8.65 -8.77
N VAL A 41 -3.08 7.34 -8.98
CA VAL A 41 -3.84 6.67 -10.06
C VAL A 41 -5.34 6.87 -9.86
N ALA A 42 -5.86 6.69 -8.64
CA ALA A 42 -7.28 6.91 -8.33
C ALA A 42 -7.70 8.36 -8.61
N LEU A 43 -6.87 9.34 -8.25
CA LEU A 43 -7.13 10.75 -8.50
C LEU A 43 -7.15 11.07 -10.00
N LEU A 44 -6.15 10.58 -10.76
CA LEU A 44 -6.08 10.79 -12.21
C LEU A 44 -7.25 10.15 -12.95
N LEU A 45 -7.63 8.93 -12.55
CA LEU A 45 -8.83 8.24 -13.04
C LEU A 45 -10.09 9.03 -12.75
N ARG A 46 -10.24 9.58 -11.54
CA ARG A 46 -11.42 10.36 -11.16
C ARG A 46 -11.55 11.65 -11.98
N VAL A 47 -10.44 12.35 -12.22
CA VAL A 47 -10.43 13.62 -12.97
C VAL A 47 -10.65 13.39 -14.48
N HIS A 48 -10.05 12.35 -15.06
CA HIS A 48 -10.03 12.15 -16.52
C HIS A 48 -10.94 11.01 -17.00
N LEU A 49 -11.90 10.55 -16.19
CA LEU A 49 -12.74 9.39 -16.48
C LEU A 49 -13.44 9.47 -17.84
N GLY A 50 -13.95 10.64 -18.19
CA GLY A 50 -14.65 10.88 -19.46
C GLY A 50 -13.75 10.78 -20.70
N GLN A 51 -12.47 11.15 -20.58
CA GLN A 51 -11.51 11.06 -21.69
C GLN A 51 -10.87 9.66 -21.77
N LEU A 52 -10.67 9.01 -20.63
CA LEU A 52 -10.15 7.64 -20.53
C LEU A 52 -11.12 6.59 -21.08
N SER A 53 -12.45 6.78 -20.89
CA SER A 53 -13.46 5.84 -21.38
C SER A 53 -13.53 5.77 -22.91
N VAL A 54 -13.29 6.90 -23.56
CA VAL A 54 -13.34 7.07 -25.03
C VAL A 54 -11.99 6.74 -25.69
N THR A 55 -10.89 6.70 -24.94
CA THR A 55 -9.55 6.46 -25.49
C THR A 55 -9.15 4.98 -25.44
N PRO A 56 -9.20 4.22 -26.55
CA PRO A 56 -8.86 2.79 -26.55
C PRO A 56 -7.39 2.52 -26.22
N ALA A 57 -6.48 3.43 -26.59
CA ALA A 57 -5.04 3.32 -26.30
C ALA A 57 -4.72 3.30 -24.80
N ALA A 58 -5.58 3.88 -23.96
CA ALA A 58 -5.38 3.90 -22.51
C ALA A 58 -5.76 2.58 -21.83
N ARG A 59 -6.59 1.74 -22.46
CA ARG A 59 -7.13 0.51 -21.86
C ARG A 59 -6.05 -0.50 -21.48
N GLY A 60 -5.01 -0.63 -22.31
CA GLY A 60 -3.87 -1.53 -22.03
C GLY A 60 -3.12 -1.10 -20.77
N THR A 61 -2.82 0.19 -20.66
CA THR A 61 -2.13 0.78 -19.49
C THR A 61 -2.97 0.67 -18.23
N LEU A 62 -4.28 0.91 -18.31
CA LEU A 62 -5.21 0.78 -17.17
C LEU A 62 -5.32 -0.67 -16.68
N THR A 63 -5.42 -1.63 -17.59
CA THR A 63 -5.46 -3.06 -17.26
C THR A 63 -4.17 -3.47 -16.54
N ALA A 64 -3.02 -3.09 -17.08
CA ALA A 64 -1.73 -3.37 -16.46
C ALA A 64 -1.60 -2.72 -15.07
N LEU A 65 -2.03 -1.46 -14.93
CA LEU A 65 -2.02 -0.75 -13.64
C LEU A 65 -2.91 -1.42 -12.60
N ARG A 66 -4.11 -1.87 -12.99
CA ARG A 66 -5.02 -2.61 -12.11
C ARG A 66 -4.32 -3.83 -11.54
N ASP A 67 -3.75 -4.67 -12.39
CA ASP A 67 -3.14 -5.94 -11.98
C ASP A 67 -1.91 -5.71 -11.09
N LEU A 68 -1.07 -4.72 -11.44
CA LEU A 68 0.10 -4.33 -10.64
C LEU A 68 -0.28 -3.78 -9.26
N LEU A 69 -1.27 -2.89 -9.19
CA LEU A 69 -1.76 -2.34 -7.93
C LEU A 69 -2.38 -3.43 -7.06
N HIS A 70 -3.18 -4.32 -7.64
CA HIS A 70 -3.81 -5.42 -6.90
C HIS A 70 -2.76 -6.38 -6.32
N ALA A 71 -1.72 -6.72 -7.10
CA ALA A 71 -0.63 -7.56 -6.64
C ALA A 71 0.14 -6.90 -5.48
N ARG A 72 0.52 -5.62 -5.63
CA ARG A 72 1.33 -4.90 -4.63
C ARG A 72 0.56 -4.59 -3.34
N LEU A 73 -0.63 -4.01 -3.45
CA LEU A 73 -1.46 -3.72 -2.27
C LEU A 73 -1.98 -5.01 -1.64
N GLY A 74 -2.31 -6.03 -2.44
CA GLY A 74 -2.70 -7.35 -1.93
C GLY A 74 -1.58 -8.04 -1.16
N GLY A 75 -0.32 -7.89 -1.59
CA GLY A 75 0.84 -8.35 -0.83
C GLY A 75 0.99 -7.64 0.52
N ALA A 76 0.93 -6.29 0.51
CA ALA A 76 1.01 -5.50 1.73
C ALA A 76 -0.13 -5.80 2.71
N LYS A 77 -1.37 -5.89 2.22
CA LYS A 77 -2.55 -6.26 3.01
C LYS A 77 -2.39 -7.64 3.65
N ARG A 78 -1.88 -8.62 2.91
CA ARG A 78 -1.64 -9.97 3.43
C ARG A 78 -0.60 -9.98 4.55
N ALA A 79 0.53 -9.29 4.35
CA ALA A 79 1.58 -9.19 5.37
C ALA A 79 1.04 -8.52 6.65
N LEU A 80 0.33 -7.39 6.52
CA LEU A 80 -0.27 -6.70 7.65
C LEU A 80 -1.34 -7.55 8.35
N GLY A 81 -2.20 -8.24 7.59
CA GLY A 81 -3.22 -9.13 8.14
C GLY A 81 -2.63 -10.30 8.91
N PHE A 82 -1.57 -10.92 8.39
CA PHE A 82 -0.83 -11.97 9.09
C PHE A 82 -0.22 -11.45 10.40
N ASN A 83 0.48 -10.30 10.34
CA ASN A 83 1.10 -9.70 11.51
C ASN A 83 0.08 -9.33 12.59
N LEU A 84 -1.07 -8.77 12.20
CA LEU A 84 -2.16 -8.45 13.14
C LEU A 84 -2.76 -9.70 13.77
N ALA A 85 -2.94 -10.78 13.01
CA ALA A 85 -3.43 -12.06 13.54
C ALA A 85 -2.43 -12.68 14.53
N ALA A 86 -1.13 -12.62 14.20
CA ALA A 86 -0.06 -13.06 15.09
C ALA A 86 -0.04 -12.23 16.40
N LEU A 87 -0.14 -10.91 16.30
CA LEU A 87 -0.22 -10.02 17.47
C LEU A 87 -1.46 -10.28 18.32
N GLY A 88 -2.62 -10.54 17.71
CA GLY A 88 -3.83 -10.92 18.44
C GLY A 88 -3.65 -12.25 19.19
N THR A 89 -2.99 -13.22 18.56
CA THR A 89 -2.68 -14.52 19.19
C THR A 89 -1.70 -14.36 20.34
N LEU A 90 -0.62 -13.58 20.15
CA LEU A 90 0.35 -13.27 21.18
C LEU A 90 -0.29 -12.49 22.34
N GLY A 91 -1.14 -11.52 22.04
CA GLY A 91 -1.88 -10.75 23.06
C GLY A 91 -2.76 -11.66 23.91
N ARG A 92 -3.46 -12.62 23.30
CA ARG A 92 -4.24 -13.62 24.02
C ARG A 92 -3.35 -14.51 24.91
N LEU A 93 -2.22 -14.99 24.39
CA LEU A 93 -1.27 -15.79 25.17
C LEU A 93 -0.68 -15.01 26.36
N VAL A 94 -0.38 -13.73 26.19
CA VAL A 94 0.10 -12.87 27.28
C VAL A 94 -0.98 -12.66 28.35
N ALA A 95 -2.24 -12.50 27.93
CA ALA A 95 -3.37 -12.40 28.84
C ALA A 95 -3.64 -13.71 29.60
N GLU A 96 -3.55 -14.86 28.91
CA GLU A 96 -3.73 -16.20 29.48
C GLU A 96 -2.57 -16.60 30.41
N GLN A 97 -1.34 -16.20 30.10
CA GLN A 97 -0.16 -16.51 30.92
C GLN A 97 0.11 -15.50 32.05
N GLY A 98 -0.70 -14.45 32.21
CA GLY A 98 -0.46 -13.43 33.24
C GLY A 98 0.94 -12.77 33.14
N LEU A 99 1.55 -12.80 31.95
CA LEU A 99 2.95 -12.39 31.74
C LEU A 99 3.14 -10.87 31.87
N GLY A 100 2.06 -10.09 31.92
CA GLY A 100 2.11 -8.69 32.34
C GLY A 100 2.65 -8.50 33.77
N ALA A 101 2.49 -9.50 34.65
CA ALA A 101 2.98 -9.45 36.04
C ALA A 101 4.23 -10.32 36.28
N ALA A 102 4.43 -11.39 35.50
CA ALA A 102 5.55 -12.33 35.70
C ALA A 102 6.80 -12.04 34.84
N GLY A 103 6.64 -11.45 33.65
CA GLY A 103 7.76 -11.13 32.74
C GLY A 103 8.66 -10.00 33.26
N VAL A 104 8.06 -8.99 33.90
CA VAL A 104 8.79 -7.88 34.54
C VAL A 104 9.63 -8.39 35.73
N LYS A 105 9.09 -9.35 36.51
CA LYS A 105 9.80 -9.93 37.66
C LYS A 105 10.98 -10.81 37.26
N ARG A 106 10.92 -11.52 36.13
CA ARG A 106 12.06 -12.34 35.64
C ARG A 106 13.19 -11.50 35.05
N SER A 107 12.89 -10.41 34.36
CA SER A 107 13.94 -9.50 33.85
C SER A 107 14.66 -8.76 34.99
N ALA A 108 13.91 -8.29 36.00
CA ALA A 108 14.47 -7.67 37.19
C ALA A 108 15.31 -8.63 38.05
N ALA A 109 14.96 -9.92 38.10
CA ALA A 109 15.73 -10.93 38.84
C ALA A 109 17.03 -11.35 38.13
N VAL A 110 17.12 -11.24 36.80
CA VAL A 110 18.34 -11.54 36.03
C VAL A 110 19.29 -10.34 35.95
N ALA A 111 18.78 -9.12 36.11
CA ALA A 111 19.61 -7.91 36.19
C ALA A 111 20.15 -7.59 37.60
N GLY A 112 19.86 -8.43 38.60
CA GLY A 112 20.23 -8.26 40.01
C GLY A 112 21.18 -9.32 40.58
N LEU A 113 21.83 -10.11 39.71
CA LEU A 113 22.90 -11.07 40.01
C LEU A 113 24.11 -10.74 39.15
#